data_AF-A0A1B6IVL7-F1
#
_entry.id   AF-A0A1B6IVL7-F1
#
_cell.length_a   1.000
_cell.length_b   1.000
_cell.length_c   1.000
_cell.angle_alpha   90.00
_cell.angle_beta   90.00
_cell.angle_gamma   90.00
#
_symmetry.space_group_name_H-M   'P 1'
#
loop_
_entity.id
_entity.type
_entity.pdbx_description
1 polymer ?
#
loop_
_entity_poly.entity_id
_entity_poly.type
_entity_poly.pdbx_seq_one_letter_code
_entity_poly.pdbx_strand_id
1 'polypeptide(L)'
;AETLATRAESTATRPIVSHNSLEPAKSNMMVFVLDRTIWPFQVDKLNKSLANLSEIKGSDLGNLTLYPETHACLDALQKMGYVLAAVCNCKVPRLAENLLDTFDLTRYFAYQVCSERDKVSHLETLHAQSGVDFEDMLYFDYDLRENIPLFDLNITFCPVDDRGISMAVVTKSLEIFSVRTTLKPPLSTTAKLKNSNDSSEYSLVIDYKNLDFKKELVNTEEIFRESSSEEDENE
;
A
#
# COMPACT_ATOMS: atom_id res chain seq x y z
N ALA A 1 -24.76 45.94 25.32
CA ALA A 1 -24.79 44.87 24.31
C ALA A 1 -23.38 44.73 23.79
N GLU A 2 -22.59 43.86 24.42
CA GLU A 2 -21.22 43.52 23.99
C GLU A 2 -21.22 42.04 23.64
N THR A 3 -20.91 41.74 22.37
CA THR A 3 -20.87 40.39 21.83
C THR A 3 -19.42 39.91 21.90
N LEU A 4 -19.17 38.91 22.74
CA LEU A 4 -17.92 38.14 22.78
C LEU A 4 -17.89 37.18 21.59
N ALA A 5 -16.94 37.35 20.68
CA ALA A 5 -16.61 36.38 19.65
C ALA A 5 -15.34 35.63 20.03
N THR A 6 -15.51 34.40 20.48
CA THR A 6 -14.45 33.40 20.71
C THR A 6 -13.93 32.90 19.36
N ARG A 7 -12.64 33.11 19.09
CA ARG A 7 -11.94 32.57 17.91
C ARG A 7 -11.33 31.22 18.28
N ALA A 8 -11.86 30.15 17.68
CA ALA A 8 -11.32 28.81 17.78
C ALA A 8 -9.95 28.73 17.07
N GLU A 9 -8.95 28.18 17.75
CA GLU A 9 -7.65 27.85 17.17
C GLU A 9 -7.78 26.58 16.33
N SER A 10 -7.62 26.74 15.02
CA SER A 10 -7.46 25.65 14.06
C SER A 10 -6.04 25.09 14.19
N THR A 11 -5.93 23.83 14.58
CA THR A 11 -4.67 23.07 14.55
C THR A 11 -4.30 22.77 13.10
N ALA A 12 -3.57 23.69 12.49
CA ALA A 12 -2.98 23.50 11.18
C ALA A 12 -1.82 22.50 11.26
N THR A 13 -1.94 21.38 10.55
CA THR A 13 -0.89 20.41 10.28
C THR A 13 0.30 21.11 9.62
N ARG A 14 1.51 20.95 10.16
CA ARG A 14 2.74 21.50 9.59
C ARG A 14 3.20 20.65 8.40
N PRO A 15 3.42 21.21 7.20
CA PRO A 15 4.22 20.53 6.19
C PRO A 15 5.70 20.85 6.47
N ILE A 16 6.52 19.81 6.70
CA ILE A 16 7.97 19.94 6.74
C ILE A 16 8.53 19.08 5.61
N VAL A 17 9.09 19.78 4.62
CA VAL A 17 10.24 19.50 3.73
C VAL A 17 9.90 20.06 2.34
N SER A 18 10.60 21.12 1.94
CA SER A 18 10.58 21.64 0.57
C SER A 18 11.46 20.77 -0.32
N HIS A 19 10.85 19.87 -1.08
CA HIS A 19 11.49 19.33 -2.27
C HIS A 19 11.20 20.28 -3.44
N ASN A 20 12.25 20.62 -4.18
CA ASN A 20 12.22 21.45 -5.38
C ASN A 20 11.04 21.09 -6.28
N SER A 21 10.37 22.13 -6.80
CA SER A 21 9.31 22.06 -7.79
C SER A 21 9.81 21.35 -9.06
N LEU A 22 9.71 20.02 -9.06
CA LEU A 22 9.58 19.23 -10.26
C LEU A 22 8.07 19.01 -10.42
N GLU A 23 7.53 19.35 -11.60
CA GLU A 23 6.28 18.79 -12.11
C GLU A 23 6.20 17.30 -11.71
N PRO A 24 5.07 16.79 -11.20
CA PRO A 24 5.03 15.42 -10.69
C PRO A 24 5.21 14.47 -11.86
N ALA A 25 6.44 14.03 -12.08
CA ALA A 25 6.70 12.75 -12.72
C ALA A 25 5.84 11.75 -11.96
N LYS A 26 4.97 11.01 -12.66
CA LYS A 26 4.05 9.98 -12.12
C LYS A 26 4.79 9.19 -11.03
N SER A 27 4.60 9.59 -9.78
CA SER A 27 5.46 9.17 -8.68
C SER A 27 4.83 7.95 -8.08
N ASN A 28 5.44 6.79 -8.32
CA ASN A 28 4.98 5.55 -7.74
C ASN A 28 5.13 5.59 -6.21
N MET A 29 4.06 5.23 -5.50
CA MET A 29 4.01 5.26 -4.04
C MET A 29 4.01 3.84 -3.47
N MET A 30 4.87 3.61 -2.47
CA MET A 30 4.92 2.38 -1.69
C MET A 30 4.22 2.62 -0.36
N VAL A 31 3.07 1.96 -0.15
CA VAL A 31 2.22 2.13 1.02
C VAL A 31 2.41 0.94 1.95
N PHE A 32 2.80 1.18 3.19
CA PHE A 32 3.04 0.15 4.19
C PHE A 32 2.00 0.22 5.30
N VAL A 33 1.26 -0.87 5.50
CA VAL A 33 0.58 -1.10 6.78
C VAL A 33 1.66 -1.28 7.85
N LEU A 34 1.48 -0.67 9.03
CA LEU A 34 2.48 -0.77 10.09
C LEU A 34 2.39 -2.10 10.84
N ASP A 35 1.19 -2.38 11.37
CA ASP A 35 0.92 -3.56 12.19
C ASP A 35 1.19 -4.85 11.42
N ARG A 36 2.05 -5.71 11.99
CA ARG A 36 2.47 -7.01 11.43
C ARG A 36 3.11 -6.97 10.04
N THR A 37 3.58 -5.80 9.61
CA THR A 37 4.32 -5.64 8.34
C THR A 37 5.65 -4.91 8.59
N ILE A 38 5.64 -3.78 9.31
CA ILE A 38 6.83 -3.03 9.73
C ILE A 38 7.35 -3.52 11.10
N TRP A 39 6.43 -3.86 11.99
CA TRP A 39 6.70 -4.41 13.32
C TRP A 39 5.81 -5.64 13.63
N PRO A 40 6.22 -6.55 14.52
CA PRO A 40 5.52 -7.82 14.76
C PRO A 40 4.39 -7.73 15.79
N PHE A 41 3.81 -6.54 16.00
CA PHE A 41 2.74 -6.32 16.98
C PHE A 41 1.60 -5.48 16.39
N GLN A 42 0.53 -5.30 17.18
CA GLN A 42 -0.56 -4.41 16.86
C GLN A 42 -0.59 -3.26 17.87
N VAL A 43 -0.64 -2.02 17.38
CA VAL A 43 -0.62 -0.81 18.23
C VAL A 43 -1.73 -0.85 19.28
N ASP A 44 -2.94 -1.27 18.90
CA ASP A 44 -4.10 -1.32 19.81
C ASP A 44 -3.99 -2.39 20.91
N LYS A 45 -3.04 -3.32 20.79
CA LYS A 45 -2.77 -4.35 21.80
C LYS A 45 -1.65 -3.95 22.77
N LEU A 46 -1.00 -2.81 22.54
CA LEU A 46 0.07 -2.32 23.41
C LEU A 46 -0.49 -1.80 24.75
N ASN A 47 0.40 -1.68 25.73
CA ASN A 47 0.04 -1.14 27.03
C ASN A 47 -0.46 0.30 26.88
N LYS A 48 -1.68 0.57 27.40
CA LYS A 48 -2.31 1.90 27.39
C LYS A 48 -1.47 2.97 28.09
N SER A 49 -0.54 2.60 28.99
CA SER A 49 0.37 3.59 29.58
C SER A 49 1.27 4.26 28.55
N LEU A 50 1.67 3.56 27.48
CA LEU A 50 2.46 4.14 26.38
C LEU A 50 1.67 5.21 25.62
N ALA A 51 0.35 5.02 25.46
CA ALA A 51 -0.52 6.01 24.82
C ALA A 51 -0.62 7.33 25.60
N ASN A 52 -0.33 7.32 26.90
CA ASN A 52 -0.37 8.52 27.74
C ASN A 52 0.95 9.29 27.75
N LEU A 53 2.01 8.73 27.15
CA LEU A 53 3.30 9.41 27.07
C LEU A 53 3.27 10.46 25.96
N SER A 54 3.76 11.66 26.27
CA SER A 54 3.96 12.70 25.26
C SER A 54 5.05 12.33 24.25
N GLU A 55 6.01 11.50 24.67
CA GLU A 55 7.14 11.00 23.90
C GLU A 55 7.49 9.61 24.41
N ILE A 56 7.81 8.67 23.51
CA ILE A 56 8.26 7.32 23.87
C ILE A 56 9.77 7.29 23.74
N LYS A 57 10.47 6.95 24.81
CA LYS A 57 11.94 6.77 24.77
C LYS A 57 12.27 5.33 24.45
N GLY A 58 13.48 5.09 23.96
CA GLY A 58 13.96 3.72 23.70
C GLY A 58 13.88 2.79 24.93
N SER A 59 14.02 3.32 26.15
CA SER A 59 13.82 2.56 27.39
C SER A 59 12.39 2.10 27.62
N ASP A 60 11.41 2.82 27.07
CA ASP A 60 9.98 2.54 27.23
C ASP A 60 9.50 1.45 26.26
N LEU A 61 10.26 1.18 25.19
CA LEU A 61 9.95 0.15 24.20
C LEU A 61 10.00 -1.27 24.79
N GLY A 62 10.78 -1.51 25.84
CA GLY A 62 10.95 -2.85 26.40
C GLY A 62 11.44 -3.85 25.35
N ASN A 63 10.57 -4.76 24.92
CA ASN A 63 10.85 -5.78 23.90
C ASN A 63 10.22 -5.47 22.53
N LEU A 64 9.65 -4.28 22.32
CA LEU A 64 9.12 -3.87 21.03
C LEU A 64 10.29 -3.66 20.05
N THR A 65 10.22 -4.33 18.91
CA THR A 65 11.23 -4.25 17.85
C THR A 65 10.55 -4.12 16.49
N LEU A 66 11.35 -3.81 15.46
CA LEU A 66 10.93 -3.93 14.07
C LEU A 66 11.19 -5.35 13.55
N TYR A 67 10.66 -5.66 12.37
CA TYR A 67 11.21 -6.77 11.59
C TYR A 67 12.67 -6.48 11.19
N PRO A 68 13.55 -7.50 11.13
CA PRO A 68 15.00 -7.27 11.04
C PRO A 68 15.46 -6.45 9.83
N GLU A 69 14.77 -6.55 8.70
CA GLU A 69 15.15 -5.89 7.44
C GLU A 69 14.37 -4.61 7.16
N THR A 70 13.53 -4.14 8.08
CA THR A 70 12.66 -2.96 7.87
C THR A 70 13.43 -1.74 7.39
N HIS A 71 14.49 -1.33 8.10
CA HIS A 71 15.28 -0.16 7.70
C HIS A 71 15.94 -0.33 6.34
N ALA A 72 16.48 -1.53 6.05
CA ALA A 72 17.14 -1.81 4.77
C ALA A 72 16.15 -1.74 3.60
N CYS A 73 14.93 -2.24 3.79
CA CYS A 73 13.86 -2.18 2.80
C CYS A 73 13.46 -0.73 2.48
N LEU A 74 13.19 0.07 3.52
CA LEU A 74 12.78 1.47 3.36
C LEU A 74 13.90 2.32 2.75
N ASP A 75 15.15 2.12 3.19
CA ASP A 75 16.34 2.74 2.60
C ASP A 75 16.45 2.46 1.10
N ALA A 76 16.31 1.20 0.70
CA ALA A 76 16.43 0.79 -0.68
C ALA A 76 15.37 1.47 -1.55
N LEU A 77 14.10 1.43 -1.12
CA LEU A 77 13.00 2.04 -1.85
C LEU A 77 13.13 3.57 -1.96
N GLN A 78 13.54 4.24 -0.88
CA GLN A 78 13.78 5.68 -0.90
C GLN A 78 14.93 6.06 -1.84
N LYS A 79 16.03 5.29 -1.83
CA LYS A 79 17.17 5.49 -2.76
C LYS A 79 16.80 5.25 -4.22
N MET A 80 15.82 4.39 -4.48
CA MET A 80 15.24 4.18 -5.82
C MET A 80 14.30 5.31 -6.26
N GLY A 81 14.01 6.27 -5.38
CA GLY A 81 13.18 7.44 -5.67
C GLY A 81 11.68 7.22 -5.49
N TYR A 82 11.26 6.13 -4.83
CA TYR A 82 9.85 5.92 -4.52
C TYR A 82 9.38 6.82 -3.38
N VAL A 83 8.14 7.29 -3.50
CA VAL A 83 7.45 7.96 -2.39
C VAL A 83 6.97 6.89 -1.42
N LEU A 84 7.30 7.02 -0.13
CA LEU A 84 6.87 6.05 0.88
C LEU A 84 5.76 6.65 1.74
N ALA A 85 4.75 5.84 2.02
CA ALA A 85 3.65 6.18 2.91
C ALA A 85 3.43 5.09 3.96
N ALA A 86 3.05 5.50 5.16
CA ALA A 86 2.67 4.61 6.26
C ALA A 86 1.18 4.72 6.54
N VAL A 87 0.51 3.58 6.77
CA VAL A 87 -0.88 3.52 7.20
C VAL A 87 -1.04 2.63 8.42
N CYS A 88 -1.87 3.06 9.37
CA CYS A 88 -2.14 2.29 10.58
C CYS A 88 -3.61 2.41 10.97
N ASN A 89 -4.33 1.28 10.95
CA ASN A 89 -5.66 1.21 11.52
C ASN A 89 -5.56 1.01 13.03
N CYS A 90 -5.79 2.08 13.79
CA CYS A 90 -5.63 2.07 15.24
C CYS A 90 -6.53 3.10 15.93
N LYS A 91 -6.89 2.82 17.18
CA LYS A 91 -7.73 3.68 18.03
C LYS A 91 -6.97 4.88 18.60
N VAL A 92 -5.65 4.77 18.68
CA VAL A 92 -4.77 5.80 19.24
C VAL A 92 -3.69 6.19 18.21
N PRO A 93 -4.02 7.03 17.22
CA PRO A 93 -3.07 7.45 16.18
C PRO A 93 -1.74 7.98 16.71
N ARG A 94 -1.79 8.79 17.77
CA ARG A 94 -0.59 9.36 18.41
C ARG A 94 0.41 8.31 18.87
N LEU A 95 -0.06 7.13 19.28
CA LEU A 95 0.84 6.04 19.70
C LEU A 95 1.59 5.48 18.50
N ALA A 96 0.92 5.26 17.36
CA ALA A 96 1.57 4.82 16.13
C ALA A 96 2.59 5.85 15.63
N GLU A 97 2.23 7.14 15.65
CA GLU A 97 3.11 8.25 15.28
C GLU A 97 4.36 8.32 16.19
N ASN A 98 4.18 8.21 17.51
CA ASN A 98 5.30 8.18 18.45
C ASN A 98 6.21 6.97 18.22
N LEU A 99 5.66 5.80 17.90
CA LEU A 99 6.46 4.62 17.59
C LEU A 99 7.27 4.79 16.30
N LEU A 100 6.68 5.40 15.26
CA LEU A 100 7.42 5.73 14.04
C LEU A 100 8.61 6.66 14.34
N ASP A 101 8.44 7.65 15.21
CA ASP A 101 9.53 8.52 15.62
C ASP A 101 10.59 7.78 16.45
N THR A 102 10.15 6.99 17.42
CA THR A 102 11.05 6.24 18.33
C THR A 102 11.89 5.20 17.59
N PHE A 103 11.32 4.55 16.59
CA PHE A 103 12.02 3.61 15.71
C PHE A 103 12.80 4.30 14.57
N ASP A 104 12.79 5.64 14.56
CA ASP A 104 13.49 6.46 13.58
C ASP A 104 13.03 6.11 12.14
N LEU A 105 11.71 5.94 11.99
CA LEU A 105 11.04 5.61 10.73
C LEU A 105 10.39 6.82 10.07
N THR A 106 10.08 7.87 10.83
CA THR A 106 9.47 9.11 10.32
C THR A 106 10.22 9.70 9.12
N ARG A 107 11.55 9.58 9.09
CA ARG A 107 12.40 10.07 7.99
C ARG A 107 12.13 9.43 6.62
N TYR A 108 11.49 8.26 6.59
CA TYR A 108 11.22 7.53 5.36
C TYR A 108 9.90 7.94 4.73
N PHE A 109 8.89 8.21 5.56
CA PHE A 109 7.51 8.34 5.11
C PHE A 109 7.15 9.79 4.86
N ALA A 110 6.93 10.12 3.58
CA ALA A 110 6.41 11.43 3.17
C ALA A 110 4.96 11.65 3.63
N TYR A 111 4.20 10.56 3.76
CA TYR A 111 2.80 10.57 4.18
C TYR A 111 2.56 9.53 5.26
N GLN A 112 1.76 9.89 6.26
CA GLN A 112 1.38 9.01 7.36
C GLN A 112 -0.12 9.17 7.63
N VAL A 113 -0.86 8.05 7.62
CA VAL A 113 -2.30 8.05 7.90
C VAL A 113 -2.58 7.02 8.99
N CYS A 114 -2.73 7.50 10.23
CA CYS A 114 -3.09 6.68 11.38
C CYS A 114 -4.50 7.06 11.86
N SER A 115 -5.46 6.14 11.76
CA SER A 115 -6.84 6.36 12.24
C SER A 115 -7.66 5.08 12.27
N GLU A 116 -8.71 5.03 13.09
CA GLU A 116 -9.70 3.96 13.11
C GLU A 116 -10.70 4.15 11.94
N ARG A 117 -10.23 3.86 10.72
CA ARG A 117 -11.02 3.87 9.48
C ARG A 117 -10.72 2.63 8.66
N ASP A 118 -11.57 2.35 7.68
CA ASP A 118 -11.32 1.31 6.69
C ASP A 118 -10.14 1.67 5.76
N LYS A 119 -9.62 0.66 5.07
CA LYS A 119 -8.41 0.80 4.24
C LYS A 119 -8.63 1.66 3.00
N VAL A 120 -9.85 1.67 2.45
CA VAL A 120 -10.19 2.52 1.29
C VAL A 120 -10.10 3.98 1.72
N SER A 121 -10.67 4.34 2.87
CA SER A 121 -10.56 5.69 3.44
C SER A 121 -9.09 6.14 3.65
N HIS A 122 -8.19 5.24 4.06
CA HIS A 122 -6.76 5.56 4.17
C HIS A 122 -6.13 5.87 2.81
N LEU A 123 -6.43 5.07 1.79
CA LEU A 123 -5.92 5.29 0.43
C LEU A 123 -6.50 6.56 -0.20
N GLU A 124 -7.78 6.84 -0.04
CA GLU A 124 -8.40 8.09 -0.49
C GLU A 124 -7.72 9.30 0.15
N THR A 125 -7.38 9.21 1.44
CA THR A 125 -6.63 10.27 2.13
C THR A 125 -5.23 10.44 1.52
N LEU A 126 -4.52 9.35 1.26
CA LEU A 126 -3.20 9.40 0.60
C LEU A 126 -3.28 9.99 -0.81
N HIS A 127 -4.25 9.56 -1.61
CA HIS A 127 -4.50 10.11 -2.95
C HIS A 127 -4.77 11.61 -2.88
N ALA A 128 -5.67 12.06 -1.99
CA ALA A 128 -5.99 13.47 -1.83
C ALA A 128 -4.78 14.32 -1.38
N GLN A 129 -3.88 13.78 -0.56
CA GLN A 129 -2.69 14.48 -0.07
C GLN A 129 -1.53 14.49 -1.07
N SER A 130 -1.39 13.44 -1.88
CA SER A 130 -0.22 13.24 -2.74
C SER A 130 -0.48 13.48 -4.23
N GLY A 131 -1.73 13.37 -4.67
CA GLY A 131 -2.09 13.34 -6.09
C GLY A 131 -1.68 12.07 -6.83
N VAL A 132 -1.17 11.04 -6.13
CA VAL A 132 -0.79 9.76 -6.73
C VAL A 132 -2.05 8.93 -6.98
N ASP A 133 -2.22 8.42 -8.20
CA ASP A 133 -3.35 7.56 -8.55
C ASP A 133 -3.21 6.18 -7.89
N PHE A 134 -4.33 5.53 -7.56
CA PHE A 134 -4.32 4.19 -6.96
C PHE A 134 -3.56 3.16 -7.81
N GLU A 135 -3.60 3.29 -9.14
CA GLU A 135 -2.87 2.42 -10.07
C GLU A 135 -1.34 2.49 -9.93
N ASP A 136 -0.83 3.59 -9.38
CA ASP A 136 0.58 3.86 -9.13
C ASP A 136 0.98 3.59 -7.67
N MET A 137 0.11 2.95 -6.89
CA MET A 137 0.38 2.53 -5.53
C MET A 137 0.67 1.02 -5.44
N LEU A 138 1.71 0.68 -4.67
CA LEU A 138 2.03 -0.68 -4.23
C LEU A 138 1.78 -0.79 -2.72
N TYR A 139 0.83 -1.63 -2.32
CA TYR A 139 0.32 -1.72 -0.97
C TYR A 139 0.80 -3.01 -0.27
N PHE A 140 1.56 -2.85 0.81
CA PHE A 140 2.11 -3.94 1.62
C PHE A 140 1.28 -4.16 2.87
N ASP A 141 0.71 -5.35 3.03
CA ASP A 141 -0.09 -5.72 4.19
C ASP A 141 -0.12 -7.24 4.41
N TYR A 142 -0.32 -7.65 5.66
CA TYR A 142 -0.43 -9.04 6.05
C TYR A 142 -1.82 -9.65 5.89
N ASP A 143 -2.88 -8.83 5.86
CA ASP A 143 -4.25 -9.35 5.82
C ASP A 143 -4.87 -9.27 4.42
N LEU A 144 -4.64 -10.31 3.61
CA LEU A 144 -5.23 -10.41 2.26
C LEU A 144 -6.76 -10.29 2.26
N ARG A 145 -7.46 -10.80 3.29
CA ARG A 145 -8.94 -10.83 3.29
C ARG A 145 -9.52 -9.44 3.44
N GLU A 146 -8.94 -8.64 4.32
CA GLU A 146 -9.34 -7.25 4.54
C GLU A 146 -8.98 -6.34 3.35
N ASN A 147 -8.17 -6.81 2.39
CA ASN A 147 -7.74 -6.05 1.21
C ASN A 147 -8.51 -6.37 -0.07
N ILE A 148 -9.47 -7.30 -0.03
CA ILE A 148 -10.32 -7.63 -1.20
C ILE A 148 -10.94 -6.36 -1.84
N PRO A 149 -11.48 -5.39 -1.08
CA PRO A 149 -12.05 -4.17 -1.66
C PRO A 149 -11.03 -3.31 -2.43
N LEU A 150 -9.73 -3.44 -2.14
CA LEU A 150 -8.70 -2.63 -2.79
C LEU A 150 -8.49 -3.05 -4.25
N PHE A 151 -8.85 -4.28 -4.62
CA PHE A 151 -8.74 -4.75 -6.00
C PHE A 151 -9.61 -3.95 -6.94
N ASP A 152 -10.74 -3.39 -6.49
CA ASP A 152 -11.59 -2.54 -7.31
C ASP A 152 -10.96 -1.16 -7.62
N LEU A 153 -9.96 -0.75 -6.82
CA LEU A 153 -9.26 0.53 -6.98
C LEU A 153 -8.07 0.46 -7.93
N ASN A 154 -7.79 -0.69 -8.53
CA ASN A 154 -6.59 -0.90 -9.35
C ASN A 154 -5.30 -0.69 -8.58
N ILE A 155 -5.27 -0.91 -7.26
CA ILE A 155 -4.00 -0.91 -6.53
C ILE A 155 -3.21 -2.20 -6.79
N THR A 156 -1.89 -2.13 -6.67
CA THR A 156 -1.08 -3.35 -6.63
C THR A 156 -0.96 -3.82 -5.18
N PHE A 157 -1.47 -5.01 -4.88
CA PHE A 157 -1.38 -5.59 -3.54
C PHE A 157 -0.15 -6.51 -3.41
N CYS A 158 0.60 -6.36 -2.32
CA CYS A 158 1.68 -7.24 -1.92
C CYS A 158 1.39 -7.86 -0.54
N PRO A 159 1.08 -9.17 -0.48
CA PRO A 159 0.95 -9.89 0.77
C PRO A 159 2.30 -9.94 1.53
N VAL A 160 2.25 -9.63 2.81
CA VAL A 160 3.36 -9.79 3.75
C VAL A 160 3.01 -10.91 4.72
N ASP A 161 3.87 -11.92 4.86
CA ASP A 161 3.57 -12.99 5.81
C ASP A 161 3.92 -12.61 7.26
N ASP A 162 3.80 -13.57 8.18
CA ASP A 162 4.07 -13.34 9.60
C ASP A 162 5.53 -13.02 9.93
N ARG A 163 6.44 -13.18 8.98
CA ARG A 163 7.87 -12.78 9.07
C ARG A 163 8.10 -11.32 8.70
N GLY A 164 7.05 -10.61 8.27
CA GLY A 164 7.09 -9.17 8.01
C GLY A 164 7.83 -8.80 6.74
N ILE A 165 8.11 -7.50 6.61
CA ILE A 165 8.82 -6.98 5.44
C ILE A 165 10.25 -7.50 5.37
N SER A 166 10.68 -7.87 4.16
CA SER A 166 12.04 -8.30 3.85
C SER A 166 12.44 -7.85 2.45
N MET A 167 13.74 -7.84 2.18
CA MET A 167 14.30 -7.52 0.86
C MET A 167 13.78 -8.48 -0.21
N ALA A 168 13.52 -9.74 0.14
CA ALA A 168 12.91 -10.72 -0.77
C ALA A 168 11.48 -10.29 -1.16
N VAL A 169 10.67 -9.89 -0.18
CA VAL A 169 9.31 -9.38 -0.42
C VAL A 169 9.34 -8.11 -1.26
N VAL A 170 10.20 -7.14 -0.93
CA VAL A 170 10.37 -5.90 -1.69
C VAL A 170 10.82 -6.16 -3.12
N THR A 171 11.82 -7.00 -3.32
CA THR A 171 12.33 -7.31 -4.67
C THR A 171 11.23 -7.93 -5.53
N LYS A 172 10.54 -8.93 -4.97
CA LYS A 172 9.46 -9.62 -5.69
C LYS A 172 8.29 -8.69 -6.01
N SER A 173 7.93 -7.81 -5.08
CA SER A 173 6.80 -6.89 -5.26
C SER A 173 7.10 -5.82 -6.30
N LEU A 174 8.34 -5.33 -6.38
CA LEU A 174 8.77 -4.40 -7.43
C LEU A 174 8.79 -5.05 -8.82
N GLU A 175 9.15 -6.34 -8.93
CA GLU A 175 9.01 -7.09 -10.18
C GLU A 175 7.55 -7.10 -10.64
N ILE A 176 6.61 -7.42 -9.74
CA ILE A 176 5.15 -7.39 -10.02
C ILE A 176 4.71 -6.00 -10.44
N PHE A 177 5.10 -4.99 -9.66
CA PHE A 177 4.65 -3.62 -9.85
C PHE A 177 5.18 -3.01 -11.15
N SER A 178 6.44 -3.27 -11.51
CA SER A 178 7.03 -2.81 -12.79
C SER A 178 6.34 -3.43 -14.00
N VAL A 179 6.02 -4.73 -13.95
CA VAL A 179 5.20 -5.36 -15.00
C VAL A 179 3.82 -4.72 -15.04
N ARG A 180 3.13 -4.58 -13.90
CA ARG A 180 1.76 -4.06 -13.85
C ARG A 180 1.63 -2.63 -14.39
N THR A 181 2.56 -1.75 -14.01
CA THR A 181 2.60 -0.36 -14.50
C THR A 181 2.87 -0.27 -16.01
N THR A 182 3.58 -1.24 -16.60
CA THR A 182 3.78 -1.32 -18.06
C THR A 182 2.57 -1.84 -18.82
N LEU A 183 1.73 -2.65 -18.18
CA LEU A 183 0.59 -3.30 -18.82
C LEU A 183 -0.63 -2.40 -19.01
N LYS A 184 -0.72 -1.27 -18.29
CA LYS A 184 -1.88 -0.36 -18.19
C LYS A 184 -3.17 -0.90 -18.85
N PRO A 185 -4.09 -1.47 -18.07
CA PRO A 185 -5.51 -1.21 -18.33
C PRO A 185 -6.32 -1.12 -17.01
N PRO A 186 -7.65 -0.90 -17.03
CA PRO A 186 -8.47 -1.33 -15.89
C PRO A 186 -8.20 -2.82 -15.61
N LEU A 187 -8.41 -3.28 -14.36
CA LEU A 187 -8.27 -4.70 -14.01
C LEU A 187 -9.24 -5.55 -14.83
N SER A 188 -8.79 -5.98 -15.99
CA SER A 188 -9.10 -7.32 -16.44
C SER A 188 -8.09 -8.23 -15.77
N THR A 189 -8.56 -9.31 -15.16
CA THR A 189 -7.76 -10.44 -14.65
C THR A 189 -6.87 -11.06 -15.75
N THR A 190 -6.97 -10.56 -16.98
CA THR A 190 -6.17 -10.89 -18.15
C THR A 190 -5.69 -9.60 -18.83
N ALA A 191 -4.37 -9.36 -18.86
CA ALA A 191 -3.78 -8.31 -19.69
C ALA A 191 -3.11 -8.93 -20.92
N LYS A 192 -3.58 -8.55 -22.12
CA LYS A 192 -3.08 -9.05 -23.41
C LYS A 192 -1.79 -8.32 -23.81
N LEU A 193 -0.68 -9.05 -23.92
CA LEU A 193 0.60 -8.52 -24.38
C LEU A 193 0.98 -9.12 -25.73
N LYS A 194 1.39 -8.25 -26.67
CA LYS A 194 1.83 -8.64 -28.01
C LYS A 194 3.36 -8.58 -28.09
N ASN A 195 4.00 -9.69 -28.48
CA ASN A 195 5.45 -9.73 -28.65
C ASN A 195 5.83 -9.05 -29.98
N SER A 196 6.89 -8.23 -30.00
CA SER A 196 7.32 -7.55 -31.23
C SER A 196 7.99 -8.49 -32.24
N ASN A 197 8.45 -9.65 -31.77
CA ASN A 197 9.20 -10.62 -32.57
C ASN A 197 8.41 -11.91 -32.89
N ASP A 198 7.16 -12.01 -32.42
CA ASP A 198 6.27 -13.15 -32.67
C ASP A 198 4.80 -12.72 -32.52
N SER A 199 3.93 -13.16 -33.42
CA SER A 199 2.51 -12.80 -33.47
C SER A 199 1.66 -13.35 -32.31
N SER A 200 2.27 -14.08 -31.37
CA SER A 200 1.60 -14.67 -30.21
C SER A 200 1.13 -13.62 -29.18
N GLU A 201 -0.13 -13.73 -28.77
CA GLU A 201 -0.78 -12.90 -27.73
C GLU A 201 -0.80 -13.68 -26.41
N TYR A 202 -0.35 -13.06 -25.31
CA TYR A 202 -0.31 -13.69 -23.99
C TYR A 202 -1.17 -12.92 -23.00
N SER A 203 -1.84 -13.64 -22.09
CA SER A 203 -2.49 -13.07 -20.92
C SER A 203 -1.57 -13.20 -19.70
N LEU A 204 -1.34 -12.10 -19.00
CA LEU A 204 -0.76 -12.14 -17.65
C LEU A 204 -1.89 -12.24 -16.63
N VAL A 205 -1.91 -13.35 -15.89
CA VAL A 205 -2.81 -13.58 -14.76
C VAL A 205 -1.99 -13.47 -13.49
N ILE A 206 -2.33 -12.49 -12.64
CA ILE A 206 -1.71 -12.34 -11.32
C ILE A 206 -2.49 -13.22 -10.34
N ASP A 207 -1.86 -14.31 -9.89
CA ASP A 207 -2.41 -15.11 -8.81
C ASP A 207 -2.05 -14.47 -7.47
N TYR A 208 -2.89 -13.52 -7.03
CA TYR A 208 -2.71 -12.83 -5.75
C TYR A 208 -2.74 -13.77 -4.54
N LYS A 209 -3.24 -15.01 -4.67
CA LYS A 209 -3.22 -16.00 -3.58
C LYS A 209 -1.86 -16.66 -3.41
N ASN A 210 -1.13 -16.85 -4.51
CA ASN A 210 0.16 -17.53 -4.51
C ASN A 210 1.36 -16.61 -4.80
N LEU A 211 1.13 -15.31 -5.07
CA LEU A 211 2.18 -14.37 -5.48
C LEU A 211 2.96 -14.88 -6.71
N ASP A 212 2.29 -15.65 -7.57
CA ASP A 212 2.86 -16.29 -8.75
C ASP A 212 2.33 -15.66 -10.03
N PHE A 213 3.16 -15.71 -11.09
CA PHE A 213 2.79 -15.24 -12.41
C PHE A 213 2.61 -16.43 -13.34
N LYS A 214 1.42 -16.56 -13.92
CA LYS A 214 1.26 -17.41 -15.09
C LYS A 214 1.22 -16.54 -16.33
N LYS A 215 2.18 -16.78 -17.23
CA LYS A 215 2.13 -16.31 -18.60
C LYS A 215 1.36 -17.35 -19.40
N GLU A 216 0.08 -17.11 -19.65
CA GLU A 216 -0.75 -18.02 -20.43
C GLU A 216 -0.84 -17.54 -21.88
N LEU A 217 -0.64 -18.44 -22.84
CA LEU A 217 -0.88 -18.17 -24.26
C LEU A 217 -2.37 -18.04 -24.49
N VAL A 218 -2.82 -16.95 -25.12
CA VAL A 218 -4.22 -16.83 -25.53
C VAL A 218 -4.39 -17.57 -26.84
N ASN A 219 -5.02 -18.74 -26.80
CA ASN A 219 -5.47 -19.39 -28.03
C ASN A 219 -6.81 -18.75 -28.43
N THR A 220 -6.78 -17.86 -29.41
CA THR A 220 -7.92 -17.02 -29.83
C THR A 220 -9.14 -17.79 -30.35
N GLU A 221 -9.08 -19.12 -30.49
CA GLU A 221 -10.19 -19.94 -30.99
C GLU A 221 -11.11 -20.55 -29.91
N GLU A 222 -10.73 -20.56 -28.63
CA GLU A 222 -11.54 -21.26 -27.60
C GLU A 222 -12.62 -20.38 -26.95
N ILE A 223 -12.48 -19.05 -26.94
CA ILE A 223 -13.44 -18.17 -26.23
C ILE A 223 -14.76 -18.01 -27.00
N PHE A 224 -14.78 -18.27 -28.31
CA PHE A 224 -16.00 -18.09 -29.13
C PHE A 224 -16.94 -19.32 -29.14
N ARG A 225 -16.58 -20.44 -28.50
CA ARG A 225 -17.44 -21.64 -28.48
C ARG A 225 -18.35 -21.77 -27.27
N GLU A 226 -18.10 -21.07 -26.17
CA GLU A 226 -18.90 -21.20 -24.93
C GLU A 226 -20.03 -20.16 -24.80
N SER A 227 -20.29 -19.33 -25.82
CA SER A 227 -21.37 -18.31 -25.78
C SER A 227 -22.51 -18.55 -26.78
N SER A 228 -22.63 -19.75 -27.35
CA SER A 228 -23.70 -20.06 -28.31
C SER A 228 -24.05 -21.55 -28.33
N SER A 229 -24.62 -22.08 -27.24
CA SER A 229 -25.43 -23.31 -27.28
C SER A 229 -26.20 -23.58 -25.98
N GLU A 230 -27.04 -22.66 -25.51
CA GLU A 230 -28.12 -22.98 -24.58
C GLU A 230 -29.30 -22.03 -24.84
N GLU A 231 -30.02 -22.28 -25.92
CA GLU A 231 -31.41 -21.85 -26.13
C GLU A 231 -31.86 -22.51 -27.43
N ASP A 232 -32.45 -23.71 -27.32
CA ASP A 232 -33.63 -24.15 -28.07
C ASP A 232 -33.91 -25.63 -27.76
N GLU A 233 -35.20 -25.96 -27.70
CA GLU A 233 -35.81 -27.28 -27.49
C GLU A 233 -36.11 -27.69 -26.03
N ASN A 234 -37.23 -27.17 -25.52
CA ASN A 234 -38.23 -28.04 -24.89
C ASN A 234 -39.63 -27.59 -25.32
N GLU A 235 -40.21 -28.42 -26.19
CA GLU A 235 -41.64 -28.53 -26.49
C GLU A 235 -42.32 -29.42 -25.42
#